data_AF-A0A0S9LGJ2-F1
#
_entry.id   AF-A0A0S9LGJ2-F1
#
_cell.length_a   1.000
_cell.length_b   1.000
_cell.length_c   1.000
_cell.angle_alpha   90.00
_cell.angle_beta   90.00
_cell.angle_gamma   90.00
#
_symmetry.space_group_name_H-M   'P 1'
#
loop_
_entity.id
_entity.type
_entity.pdbx_description
1 polymer ?
#
loop_
_entity_poly.entity_id
_entity_poly.type
_entity_poly.pdbx_seq_one_letter_code
_entity_poly.pdbx_strand_id
1 'polypeptide(L)'
;MATADLRAQYEAEVAALQALAAGMLGAGDSEEQVARWTVAQRNALKQRFRAHTPADELARLQAWTRARYGNPLGPSADQLHAAGKSWRQIIEGAARPGRYRGKS
;
A
#
# COMPACT_ATOMS: atom_id res chain seq x y z
N MET A 1 10.03 -3.72 -20.05
CA MET A 1 8.85 -2.87 -19.76
C MET A 1 9.34 -1.53 -19.26
N ALA A 2 8.74 -0.42 -19.70
CA ALA A 2 9.12 0.91 -19.22
C ALA A 2 8.61 1.13 -17.78
N THR A 3 9.33 1.93 -16.97
CA THR A 3 8.96 2.21 -15.56
C THR A 3 7.57 2.84 -15.39
N ALA A 4 7.14 3.64 -16.37
CA ALA A 4 5.79 4.22 -16.40
C ALA A 4 4.68 3.17 -16.50
N ASP A 5 4.92 2.09 -17.23
CA ASP A 5 3.98 0.96 -17.38
C ASP A 5 3.86 0.16 -16.07
N LEU A 6 5.00 -0.11 -15.40
CA LEU A 6 5.02 -0.75 -14.08
C LEU A 6 4.29 0.08 -13.01
N ARG A 7 4.42 1.41 -13.07
CA ARG A 7 3.72 2.29 -12.12
C ARG A 7 2.21 2.24 -12.31
N ALA A 8 1.72 2.34 -13.55
CA ALA A 8 0.30 2.28 -13.84
C ALA A 8 -0.32 0.94 -13.41
N GLN A 9 0.38 -0.17 -13.66
CA GLN A 9 -0.04 -1.50 -13.22
C GLN A 9 -0.12 -1.60 -11.69
N TYR A 10 0.89 -1.09 -10.97
CA TYR A 10 0.84 -1.03 -9.50
C TYR A 10 -0.36 -0.24 -8.98
N GLU A 11 -0.64 0.93 -9.57
CA GLU A 11 -1.76 1.75 -9.15
C GLU A 11 -3.11 1.06 -9.41
N ALA A 12 -3.26 0.39 -10.56
CA ALA A 12 -4.45 -0.39 -10.88
C ALA A 12 -4.67 -1.54 -9.88
N GLU A 13 -3.62 -2.29 -9.54
CA GLU A 13 -3.72 -3.40 -8.61
C GLU A 13 -3.98 -2.96 -7.17
N VAL A 14 -3.40 -1.82 -6.74
CA VAL A 14 -3.74 -1.23 -5.44
C VAL A 14 -5.21 -0.80 -5.41
N ALA A 15 -5.71 -0.17 -6.47
CA ALA A 15 -7.10 0.25 -6.56
C ALA A 15 -8.07 -0.95 -6.54
N ALA A 16 -7.69 -2.08 -7.15
CA ALA A 16 -8.48 -3.32 -7.14
C ALA A 16 -8.69 -3.90 -5.73
N LEU A 17 -7.79 -3.60 -4.77
CA LEU A 17 -7.96 -4.02 -3.37
C LEU A 17 -9.25 -3.47 -2.74
N GLN A 18 -9.77 -2.35 -3.24
CA GLN A 18 -11.03 -1.78 -2.75
C GLN A 18 -12.21 -2.74 -2.95
N ALA A 19 -12.30 -3.33 -4.14
CA ALA A 19 -13.37 -4.27 -4.48
C ALA A 19 -13.25 -5.58 -3.68
N LEU A 20 -12.01 -6.07 -3.52
CA LEU A 20 -11.75 -7.27 -2.72
C LEU A 20 -12.10 -7.07 -1.24
N ALA A 21 -11.67 -5.93 -0.66
CA ALA A 21 -12.00 -5.58 0.71
C ALA A 21 -13.52 -5.42 0.92
N ALA A 22 -14.23 -4.83 -0.04
CA ALA A 22 -15.69 -4.73 0.00
C ALA A 22 -16.36 -6.13 -0.02
N GLY A 23 -15.83 -7.07 -0.82
CA GLY A 23 -16.28 -8.45 -0.85
C GLY A 23 -16.11 -9.16 0.49
N MET A 24 -14.96 -8.99 1.15
CA MET A 24 -14.70 -9.55 2.48
C MET A 24 -15.66 -8.99 3.54
N LEU A 25 -15.86 -7.67 3.55
CA LEU A 25 -16.83 -7.03 4.45
C LEU A 25 -18.26 -7.54 4.19
N GLY A 26 -18.64 -7.72 2.92
CA GLY A 26 -19.94 -8.28 2.54
C GLY A 26 -20.12 -9.74 2.93
N ALA A 27 -19.02 -10.50 3.04
CA ALA A 27 -19.02 -11.89 3.53
C ALA A 27 -19.06 -12.00 5.06
N GLY A 28 -19.01 -10.87 5.78
CA GLY A 28 -19.09 -10.83 7.25
C GLY A 28 -17.74 -10.80 7.97
N ASP A 29 -16.62 -10.64 7.25
CA ASP A 29 -15.32 -10.44 7.89
C ASP A 29 -15.30 -9.12 8.69
N SER A 30 -14.61 -9.14 9.84
CA SER A 30 -14.48 -7.94 10.68
C SER A 30 -13.64 -6.86 10.00
N GLU A 31 -13.92 -5.59 10.29
CA GLU A 31 -13.14 -4.48 9.71
C GLU A 31 -11.65 -4.58 10.05
N GLU A 32 -11.30 -5.07 11.25
CA GLU A 32 -9.91 -5.30 11.64
C GLU A 32 -9.25 -6.35 10.73
N GLN A 33 -9.91 -7.50 10.52
CA GLN A 33 -9.39 -8.56 9.66
C GLN A 33 -9.18 -8.05 8.24
N VAL A 34 -10.17 -7.35 7.69
CA VAL A 34 -10.07 -6.77 6.34
C VAL A 34 -8.99 -5.69 6.27
N ALA A 35 -8.81 -4.87 7.29
CA ALA A 35 -7.76 -3.85 7.34
C ALA A 35 -6.36 -4.47 7.35
N ARG A 36 -6.13 -5.49 8.19
CA ARG A 36 -4.87 -6.23 8.26
C ARG A 36 -4.56 -6.89 6.92
N TRP A 37 -5.55 -7.56 6.34
CA TRP A 37 -5.43 -8.19 5.01
C TRP A 37 -5.08 -7.15 3.94
N THR A 38 -5.81 -6.04 3.86
CA THR A 38 -5.61 -5.01 2.82
C THR A 38 -4.21 -4.38 2.92
N VAL A 39 -3.72 -4.12 4.13
CA VAL A 39 -2.35 -3.62 4.35
C VAL A 39 -1.30 -4.65 3.93
N ALA A 40 -1.50 -5.92 4.27
CA ALA A 40 -0.60 -7.01 3.87
C ALA A 40 -0.53 -7.14 2.33
N GLN A 41 -1.68 -7.14 1.65
CA GLN A 41 -1.75 -7.21 0.19
C GLN A 41 -1.05 -6.01 -0.47
N ARG A 42 -1.29 -4.80 0.04
CA ARG A 42 -0.58 -3.60 -0.45
C ARG A 42 0.94 -3.73 -0.30
N ASN A 43 1.41 -4.27 0.82
CA ASN A 43 2.84 -4.46 1.06
C ASN A 43 3.44 -5.58 0.17
N ALA A 44 2.67 -6.62 -0.14
CA ALA A 44 3.06 -7.64 -1.13
C ALA A 44 3.19 -7.03 -2.54
N LEU A 45 2.22 -6.21 -2.97
CA LEU A 45 2.31 -5.47 -4.24
C LEU A 45 3.57 -4.60 -4.29
N LYS A 46 3.85 -3.81 -3.25
CA LYS A 46 5.07 -3.00 -3.19
C LYS A 46 6.33 -3.84 -3.36
N GLN A 47 6.42 -5.00 -2.70
CA GLN A 47 7.59 -5.87 -2.83
C GLN A 47 7.75 -6.38 -4.27
N ARG A 48 6.67 -6.88 -4.87
CA ARG A 48 6.70 -7.38 -6.25
C ARG A 48 7.14 -6.30 -7.25
N PHE A 49 6.57 -5.09 -7.17
CA PHE A 49 6.94 -4.02 -8.10
C PHE A 49 8.35 -3.46 -7.84
N ARG A 50 8.78 -3.41 -6.58
CA ARG A 50 10.16 -3.00 -6.23
C ARG A 50 11.23 -3.95 -6.75
N ALA A 51 10.91 -5.24 -6.92
CA ALA A 51 11.82 -6.20 -7.56
C ALA A 51 12.13 -5.87 -9.02
N HIS A 52 11.28 -5.06 -9.67
CA HIS A 52 11.43 -4.61 -11.06
C HIS A 52 11.79 -3.12 -11.17
N THR A 53 11.99 -2.43 -10.05
CA THR A 53 12.36 -1.01 -10.03
C THR A 53 13.89 -0.87 -10.07
N PRO A 54 14.46 0.02 -10.90
CA PRO A 54 15.90 0.32 -10.90
C PRO A 54 16.44 0.65 -9.50
N ALA A 55 17.68 0.25 -9.22
CA ALA A 55 18.25 0.30 -7.87
C ALA A 55 18.33 1.73 -7.28
N ASP A 56 18.62 2.72 -8.12
CA ASP A 56 18.68 4.14 -7.75
C ASP A 56 17.30 4.71 -7.38
N GLU A 57 16.27 4.37 -8.16
CA GLU A 57 14.88 4.74 -7.89
C GLU A 57 14.35 4.02 -6.63
N LEU A 58 14.67 2.73 -6.50
CA LEU A 58 14.31 1.92 -5.33
C LEU A 58 14.91 2.50 -4.04
N ALA A 59 16.18 2.91 -4.06
CA ALA A 59 16.85 3.53 -2.91
C ALA A 59 16.15 4.84 -2.49
N ARG A 60 15.78 5.70 -3.47
CA ARG A 60 15.01 6.93 -3.20
C ARG A 60 13.64 6.65 -2.59
N LEU A 61 12.92 5.66 -3.11
CA LEU A 61 11.63 5.22 -2.60
C LEU A 61 11.73 4.69 -1.16
N GLN A 62 12.73 3.86 -0.88
CA GLN A 62 12.97 3.30 0.45
C GLN A 62 13.36 4.38 1.45
N ALA A 63 14.25 5.31 1.08
CA ALA A 63 14.64 6.44 1.92
C ALA A 63 13.44 7.32 2.28
N TRP A 64 12.61 7.67 1.29
CA TRP A 64 11.38 8.45 1.52
C TRP A 64 10.39 7.72 2.43
N THR A 65 10.18 6.42 2.19
CA THR A 65 9.25 5.61 3.00
C THR A 65 9.74 5.50 4.44
N ARG A 66 11.05 5.28 4.64
CA ARG A 66 11.68 5.22 5.96
C ARG A 66 11.58 6.55 6.70
N ALA A 67 11.86 7.67 6.03
CA ALA A 67 11.72 9.00 6.64
C ALA A 67 10.28 9.29 7.09
N ARG A 68 9.28 8.80 6.35
CA ARG A 68 7.87 9.06 6.65
C ARG A 68 7.26 8.11 7.68
N TYR A 69 7.65 6.84 7.69
CA TYR A 69 6.97 5.78 8.44
C TYR A 69 7.89 4.98 9.37
N GLY A 70 9.18 5.31 9.43
CA GLY A 70 10.17 4.60 10.23
C GLY A 70 10.56 3.21 9.70
N ASN A 71 9.99 2.77 8.57
CA ASN A 71 10.30 1.47 7.97
C ASN A 71 10.32 1.53 6.43
N PRO A 72 10.96 0.58 5.73
CA PRO A 72 11.18 0.68 4.28
C PRO A 72 9.94 0.38 3.43
N LEU A 73 8.90 -0.28 3.97
CA LEU A 73 7.74 -0.76 3.19
C LEU A 73 6.48 0.11 3.37
N GLY A 74 6.33 0.79 4.49
CA GLY A 74 5.16 1.57 4.90
C GLY A 74 4.58 1.05 6.22
N PRO A 75 3.63 1.78 6.82
CA PRO A 75 3.15 1.46 8.17
C PRO A 75 2.37 0.15 8.19
N SER A 76 2.44 -0.60 9.30
CA SER A 76 1.56 -1.75 9.56
C SER A 76 0.14 -1.30 9.90
N ALA A 77 -0.82 -2.24 9.86
CA ALA A 77 -2.19 -1.95 10.29
C ALA A 77 -2.23 -1.49 11.76
N ASP A 78 -1.45 -2.13 12.64
CA ASP A 78 -1.34 -1.73 14.05
C ASP A 78 -0.75 -0.34 14.22
N GLN A 79 0.30 0.02 13.47
CA GLN A 79 0.87 1.37 13.51
C GLN A 79 -0.14 2.43 13.07
N LEU A 80 -0.96 2.13 12.06
CA LEU A 80 -2.01 3.03 11.60
C LEU A 80 -3.14 3.15 12.62
N HIS A 81 -3.52 2.04 13.27
CA HIS A 81 -4.57 2.04 14.27
C HIS A 81 -4.14 2.74 15.55
N ALA A 82 -2.92 2.48 16.03
CA ALA A 82 -2.31 3.18 17.17
C ALA A 82 -2.14 4.69 16.92
N ALA A 83 -2.01 5.11 15.65
CA ALA A 83 -2.04 6.52 15.25
C ALA A 83 -3.45 7.13 15.17
N GLY A 84 -4.49 6.42 15.64
CA GLY A 84 -5.86 6.91 15.75
C GLY A 84 -6.75 6.66 14.53
N LYS A 85 -6.29 5.88 13.53
CA LYS A 85 -7.16 5.52 12.40
C LYS A 85 -8.14 4.41 12.77
N SER A 86 -9.38 4.54 12.33
CA SER A 86 -10.32 3.42 12.32
C SER A 86 -9.91 2.35 11.31
N TRP A 87 -10.39 1.13 11.50
CA TRP A 87 -10.16 0.03 10.57
C TRP A 87 -10.68 0.34 9.15
N ARG A 88 -11.86 0.97 9.03
CA ARG A 88 -12.38 1.54 7.77
C ARG A 88 -11.40 2.49 7.07
N GLN A 89 -10.86 3.48 7.80
CA GLN A 89 -9.90 4.41 7.24
C GLN A 89 -8.59 3.72 6.80
N ILE A 90 -8.22 2.62 7.46
CA ILE A 90 -7.06 1.81 7.08
C ILE A 90 -7.34 1.05 5.78
N ILE A 91 -8.51 0.41 5.65
CA ILE A 91 -8.93 -0.28 4.43
C ILE A 91 -8.90 0.69 3.24
N GLU A 92 -9.61 1.82 3.34
CA GLU A 92 -9.67 2.83 2.29
C GLU A 92 -8.28 3.41 1.96
N GLY A 93 -7.46 3.66 2.97
CA GLY A 93 -6.11 4.21 2.80
C GLY A 93 -5.11 3.21 2.20
N ALA A 94 -5.31 1.91 2.43
CA ALA A 94 -4.48 0.85 1.89
C ALA A 94 -4.83 0.54 0.43
N ALA A 95 -6.11 0.61 0.06
CA ALA A 95 -6.61 0.45 -1.30
C ALA A 95 -6.49 1.71 -2.19
N ARG A 96 -6.04 2.85 -1.63
CA ARG A 96 -5.78 4.07 -2.40
C ARG A 96 -4.33 4.13 -2.91
N PRO A 97 -4.10 4.22 -4.23
CA PRO A 97 -2.77 4.46 -4.76
C PRO A 97 -2.20 5.78 -4.21
N GLY A 98 -1.03 5.72 -3.59
CA GLY A 98 -0.38 6.91 -3.04
C GLY A 98 0.29 7.69 -4.16
N ARG A 99 0.18 9.02 -4.21
CA ARG A 99 0.96 9.82 -5.16
C ARG A 99 2.41 9.84 -4.72
N TYR A 100 3.29 9.13 -5.43
CA TYR A 100 4.73 9.33 -5.25
C TYR A 100 5.07 10.71 -5.80
N ARG A 101 5.34 11.68 -4.92
CA ARG A 101 5.78 13.04 -5.29
C ARG A 101 7.31 13.10 -5.38
N GLY A 102 7.93 12.12 -6.04
CA GLY A 102 9.38 12.09 -6.27
C GLY A 102 9.82 12.84 -7.52
N LYS A 103 9.09 13.89 -7.92
CA LYS A 103 9.54 14.86 -8.91
C LYS A 103 9.44 16.25 -8.30
N SER A 104 10.60 16.84 -8.02
CA SER A 104 10.89 18.20 -8.45
C SER A 104 11.89 18.06 -9.59
#